data_AF-A0A524M5C8-F1
#
_entry.id   AF-A0A524M5C8-F1
#
_cell.length_a   1.000
_cell.length_b   1.000
_cell.length_c   1.000
_cell.angle_alpha   90.00
_cell.angle_beta   90.00
_cell.angle_gamma   90.00
#
_symmetry.space_group_name_H-M   'P 1'
#
loop_
_entity.id
_entity.type
_entity.pdbx_description
1 polymer ?
#
loop_
_entity_poly.entity_id
_entity_poly.type
_entity_poly.pdbx_seq_one_letter_code
_entity_poly.pdbx_strand_id
1 'polypeptide(L)'
;MQKLKLVDLVAEVREWSEGELTLALMKGDRLSESEQRKIARKLARYTGLNVDYVLGTNLRINIFHFCKELLRADKRSVGRLDSRFKGVEANASTEVPEFDPSMIAITPPYTAAFNHYVRAELGIETDLTYETLSYDVNRKWEWEKGVMPATGETLREALAKNPNTQVLVGQGYYDLATPFFAAEYMFSHMNVDADHRSNVEMTYYEAGHMFYLDVDSLAAFKVDVDRFFKKSI
;
A
#
# COMPACT_ATOMS: atom_id res chain seq x y z
N MET A 1 -2.40 -13.04 18.25
CA MET A 1 -2.08 -11.73 17.65
C MET A 1 -3.30 -10.84 17.52
N GLN A 2 -4.47 -11.34 17.10
CA GLN A 2 -5.73 -10.59 16.97
C GLN A 2 -6.25 -9.88 18.25
N LYS A 3 -5.56 -10.00 19.39
CA LYS A 3 -5.89 -9.28 20.65
C LYS A 3 -5.03 -8.01 20.86
N LEU A 4 -3.98 -7.82 20.06
CA LEU A 4 -3.14 -6.61 20.12
C LEU A 4 -3.85 -5.48 19.37
N LYS A 5 -3.62 -4.23 19.81
CA LYS A 5 -4.00 -3.07 19.00
C LYS A 5 -3.16 -3.05 17.73
N LEU A 6 -3.73 -2.58 16.62
CA LEU A 6 -3.06 -2.57 15.33
C LEU A 6 -1.73 -1.81 15.39
N VAL A 7 -1.72 -0.63 16.02
CA VAL A 7 -0.51 0.21 16.14
C VAL A 7 0.63 -0.52 16.87
N ASP A 8 0.32 -1.23 17.96
CA ASP A 8 1.32 -1.98 18.73
C ASP A 8 1.90 -3.12 17.90
N LEU A 9 1.04 -3.84 17.17
CA LEU A 9 1.47 -4.90 16.27
C LEU A 9 2.32 -4.36 15.13
N VAL A 10 1.92 -3.27 14.49
CA VAL A 10 2.67 -2.63 13.41
C VAL A 10 4.05 -2.17 13.89
N ALA A 11 4.14 -1.60 15.10
CA ALA A 11 5.42 -1.23 15.69
C ALA A 11 6.35 -2.44 15.88
N GLU A 12 5.83 -3.55 16.43
CA GLU A 12 6.57 -4.81 16.59
C GLU A 12 7.06 -5.36 15.24
N VAL A 13 6.18 -5.40 14.23
CA VAL A 13 6.52 -5.93 12.90
C VAL A 13 7.53 -5.03 12.18
N ARG A 14 7.43 -3.70 12.35
CA ARG A 14 8.37 -2.72 11.78
C ARG A 14 9.77 -2.96 12.32
N GLU A 15 9.95 -3.00 13.64
CA GLU A 15 11.24 -3.27 14.28
C GLU A 15 11.85 -4.61 13.82
N TRP A 16 11.00 -5.64 13.74
CA TRP A 16 11.44 -6.94 13.25
C TRP A 16 11.86 -6.93 11.77
N SER A 17 11.15 -6.17 10.95
CA SER A 17 11.41 -6.04 9.50
C SER A 17 12.74 -5.34 9.25
N GLU A 18 13.00 -4.25 9.98
CA GLU A 18 14.27 -3.49 9.93
C GLU A 18 15.46 -4.29 10.47
N GLY A 19 15.23 -5.16 11.45
CA GLY A 19 16.26 -6.00 12.06
C GLY A 19 16.37 -7.39 11.44
N GLU A 20 15.80 -8.38 12.13
CA GLU A 20 16.01 -9.81 11.84
C GLU A 20 15.67 -10.19 10.40
N LEU A 21 14.59 -9.67 9.83
CA LEU A 21 14.19 -9.99 8.45
C LEU A 21 15.19 -9.43 7.43
N THR A 22 15.54 -8.15 7.54
CA THR A 22 16.53 -7.51 6.66
C THR A 22 17.87 -8.23 6.70
N LEU A 23 18.37 -8.56 7.90
CA LEU A 23 19.61 -9.33 8.06
C LEU A 23 19.53 -10.72 7.43
N ALA A 24 18.39 -11.41 7.57
CA ALA A 24 18.19 -12.70 6.95
C ALA A 24 18.17 -12.61 5.42
N LEU A 25 17.44 -11.64 4.86
CA LEU A 25 17.37 -11.41 3.42
C LEU A 25 18.75 -11.06 2.82
N MET A 26 19.55 -10.28 3.55
CA MET A 26 20.92 -9.92 3.18
C MET A 26 21.90 -11.11 3.23
N LYS A 27 21.68 -12.05 4.17
CA LYS A 27 22.43 -13.31 4.20
C LYS A 27 22.11 -14.20 3.00
N GLY A 28 20.86 -14.21 2.54
CA GLY A 28 20.42 -15.06 1.42
C GLY A 28 20.72 -16.54 1.68
N ASP A 29 21.30 -17.23 0.71
CA ASP A 29 21.62 -18.67 0.78
C ASP A 29 22.71 -19.02 1.81
N ARG A 30 23.32 -18.02 2.46
CA ARG A 30 24.23 -18.24 3.60
C ARG A 30 23.49 -18.55 4.91
N LEU A 31 22.17 -18.44 4.94
CA LEU A 31 21.37 -18.85 6.10
C LEU A 31 21.47 -20.36 6.30
N SER A 32 21.71 -20.79 7.54
CA SER A 32 21.47 -22.20 7.89
C SER A 32 19.98 -22.54 7.78
N GLU A 33 19.66 -23.81 7.56
CA GLU A 33 18.26 -24.27 7.47
C GLU A 33 17.46 -23.90 8.72
N SER A 34 18.08 -23.98 9.90
CA SER A 34 17.45 -23.64 11.17
C SER A 34 17.13 -22.14 11.28
N GLU A 35 18.04 -21.26 10.84
CA GLU A 35 17.81 -19.81 10.75
C GLU A 35 16.71 -19.49 9.74
N GLN A 36 16.76 -20.07 8.53
CA GLN A 36 15.76 -19.83 7.49
C GLN A 36 14.36 -20.23 7.98
N ARG A 37 14.22 -21.41 8.61
CA ARG A 37 12.94 -21.85 9.19
C ARG A 37 12.50 -20.98 10.36
N LYS A 38 13.41 -20.42 11.17
CA LYS A 38 13.05 -19.46 12.23
C LYS A 38 12.43 -18.21 11.63
N ILE A 39 13.05 -17.63 10.60
CA ILE A 39 12.55 -16.43 9.93
C ILE A 39 11.23 -16.72 9.21
N ALA A 40 11.12 -17.85 8.52
CA ALA A 40 9.89 -18.27 7.84
C ALA A 40 8.71 -18.40 8.83
N ARG A 41 8.93 -19.01 10.01
CA ARG A 41 7.88 -19.11 11.05
C ARG A 41 7.41 -17.75 11.55
N LYS A 42 8.33 -16.80 11.73
CA LYS A 42 7.99 -15.45 12.20
C LYS A 42 7.28 -14.64 11.11
N LEU A 43 7.73 -14.75 9.86
CA LEU A 43 7.07 -14.14 8.71
C LEU A 43 5.66 -14.70 8.50
N ALA A 44 5.50 -16.03 8.52
CA ALA A 44 4.21 -16.72 8.45
C ALA A 44 3.26 -16.27 9.58
N ARG A 45 3.79 -16.08 10.79
CA ARG A 45 3.02 -15.56 11.93
C ARG A 45 2.49 -14.14 11.68
N TYR A 46 3.28 -13.24 11.08
CA TYR A 46 2.86 -11.87 10.79
C TYR A 46 1.94 -11.77 9.57
N THR A 47 2.15 -12.60 8.56
CA THR A 47 1.38 -12.55 7.30
C THR A 47 0.14 -13.43 7.31
N GLY A 48 0.07 -14.42 8.21
CA GLY A 48 -0.99 -15.44 8.22
C GLY A 48 -0.79 -16.55 7.18
N LEU A 49 0.31 -16.52 6.42
CA LEU A 49 0.62 -17.55 5.42
C LEU A 49 1.11 -18.85 6.05
N ASN A 50 1.05 -19.94 5.29
CA ASN A 50 1.67 -21.21 5.68
C ASN A 50 3.21 -21.09 5.67
N VAL A 51 3.88 -21.72 6.64
CA VAL A 51 5.36 -21.69 6.76
C VAL A 51 6.04 -22.30 5.54
N ASP A 52 5.52 -23.40 5.01
CA ASP A 52 6.10 -24.08 3.84
C ASP A 52 5.94 -23.23 2.58
N TYR A 53 4.82 -22.52 2.46
CA TYR A 53 4.63 -21.52 1.39
C TYR A 53 5.68 -20.41 1.50
N VAL A 54 5.88 -19.86 2.70
CA VAL A 54 6.89 -18.82 2.94
C VAL A 54 8.31 -19.32 2.60
N LEU A 55 8.65 -20.55 2.99
CA LEU A 55 9.93 -21.17 2.62
C LEU A 55 10.07 -21.31 1.10
N GLY A 56 9.01 -21.76 0.40
CA GLY A 56 8.99 -21.87 -1.06
C GLY A 56 9.19 -20.54 -1.79
N THR A 57 8.89 -19.41 -1.14
CA THR A 57 9.13 -18.06 -1.68
C THR A 57 10.55 -17.52 -1.41
N ASN A 58 11.43 -18.32 -0.80
CA ASN A 58 12.74 -17.86 -0.31
C ASN A 58 12.63 -16.59 0.56
N LEU A 59 11.62 -16.57 1.44
CA LEU A 59 11.29 -15.46 2.34
C LEU A 59 10.87 -14.15 1.63
N ARG A 60 10.61 -14.20 0.30
CA ARG A 60 10.24 -13.03 -0.53
C ARG A 60 8.87 -13.25 -1.14
N ILE A 61 7.85 -12.79 -0.43
CA ILE A 61 6.46 -12.97 -0.84
C ILE A 61 6.12 -11.93 -1.92
N ASN A 62 5.72 -12.38 -3.11
CA ASN A 62 5.14 -11.51 -4.13
C ASN A 62 3.74 -11.05 -3.69
N ILE A 63 3.42 -9.77 -3.91
CA ILE A 63 2.16 -9.20 -3.42
C ILE A 63 0.91 -9.81 -4.04
N PHE A 64 0.91 -10.11 -5.34
CA PHE A 64 -0.23 -10.76 -5.97
C PHE A 64 -0.39 -12.19 -5.46
N HIS A 65 0.72 -12.88 -5.20
CA HIS A 65 0.66 -14.22 -4.65
C HIS A 65 0.16 -14.20 -3.20
N PHE A 66 0.54 -13.19 -2.39
CA PHE A 66 -0.03 -12.98 -1.06
C PHE A 66 -1.56 -12.81 -1.13
N CYS A 67 -2.04 -11.92 -2.02
CA CYS A 67 -3.47 -11.66 -2.18
C CYS A 67 -4.25 -12.93 -2.58
N LYS A 68 -3.61 -13.84 -3.32
CA LYS A 68 -4.19 -15.14 -3.67
C LYS A 68 -4.11 -16.17 -2.54
N GLU A 69 -2.96 -16.24 -1.88
CA GLU A 69 -2.63 -17.33 -0.97
C GLU A 69 -3.35 -17.25 0.37
N LEU A 70 -3.47 -16.04 0.93
CA LEU A 70 -3.92 -15.82 2.32
C LEU A 70 -5.23 -16.56 2.67
N LEU A 71 -6.18 -16.58 1.74
CA LEU A 71 -7.49 -17.22 1.90
C LEU A 71 -7.76 -18.30 0.84
N ARG A 72 -6.70 -18.88 0.24
CA ARG A 72 -6.82 -19.87 -0.85
C ARG A 72 -7.68 -21.07 -0.46
N ALA A 73 -7.52 -21.57 0.77
CA ALA A 73 -8.27 -22.72 1.30
C ALA A 73 -9.80 -22.49 1.29
N ASP A 74 -10.23 -21.23 1.44
CA ASP A 74 -11.63 -20.83 1.44
C ASP A 74 -12.15 -20.48 0.03
N LYS A 75 -11.33 -20.69 -1.02
CA LYS A 75 -11.58 -20.19 -2.38
C LYS A 75 -11.88 -18.69 -2.38
N ARG A 76 -11.07 -17.92 -1.66
CA ARG A 76 -11.13 -16.47 -1.57
C ARG A 76 -9.77 -15.84 -1.84
N SER A 77 -9.80 -14.58 -2.28
CA SER A 77 -8.65 -13.68 -2.38
C SER A 77 -8.89 -12.41 -1.56
N VAL A 78 -7.85 -11.62 -1.32
CA VAL A 78 -7.95 -10.29 -0.71
C VAL A 78 -7.57 -9.18 -1.68
N GLY A 79 -8.06 -7.96 -1.43
CA GLY A 79 -7.77 -6.80 -2.26
C GLY A 79 -6.32 -6.34 -2.15
N ARG A 80 -5.74 -5.88 -3.27
CA ARG A 80 -4.42 -5.24 -3.27
C ARG A 80 -4.53 -3.78 -2.85
N LEU A 81 -5.58 -3.08 -3.25
CA LEU A 81 -5.82 -1.71 -2.78
C LEU A 81 -6.31 -1.71 -1.32
N ASP A 82 -7.14 -2.67 -0.91
CA ASP A 82 -7.58 -2.80 0.47
C ASP A 82 -7.76 -4.27 0.84
N SER A 83 -6.85 -4.78 1.67
CA SER A 83 -6.82 -6.19 2.09
C SER A 83 -7.99 -6.62 2.99
N ARG A 84 -8.83 -5.69 3.45
CA ARG A 84 -10.07 -5.99 4.17
C ARG A 84 -11.16 -6.56 3.25
N PHE A 85 -11.09 -6.27 1.96
CA PHE A 85 -12.03 -6.77 0.95
C PHE A 85 -11.69 -8.21 0.56
N LYS A 86 -12.73 -9.04 0.38
CA LYS A 86 -12.60 -10.45 -0.01
C LYS A 86 -13.29 -10.72 -1.33
N GLY A 87 -12.59 -11.39 -2.25
CA GLY A 87 -13.09 -11.82 -3.54
C GLY A 87 -13.42 -13.31 -3.56
N VAL A 88 -14.42 -13.71 -4.34
CA VAL A 88 -14.68 -15.14 -4.62
C VAL A 88 -13.84 -15.56 -5.82
N GLU A 89 -13.11 -16.65 -5.67
CA GLU A 89 -12.26 -17.19 -6.74
C GLU A 89 -12.91 -18.44 -7.34
N ALA A 90 -13.01 -18.52 -8.66
CA ALA A 90 -13.57 -19.69 -9.32
C ALA A 90 -12.60 -20.88 -9.23
N ASN A 91 -11.30 -20.61 -9.35
CA ASN A 91 -10.26 -21.61 -9.23
C ASN A 91 -9.25 -21.29 -8.13
N ALA A 92 -9.04 -22.22 -7.21
CA ALA A 92 -8.05 -22.11 -6.14
C ALA A 92 -6.62 -22.41 -6.61
N SER A 93 -6.38 -22.90 -7.83
CA SER A 93 -5.04 -23.28 -8.31
C SER A 93 -4.31 -22.20 -9.12
N THR A 94 -4.95 -21.05 -9.40
CA THR A 94 -4.29 -19.95 -10.11
C THR A 94 -3.22 -19.31 -9.23
N GLU A 95 -2.18 -18.77 -9.86
CA GLU A 95 -1.06 -18.14 -9.14
C GLU A 95 -1.45 -16.80 -8.50
N VAL A 96 -2.29 -16.03 -9.20
CA VAL A 96 -2.77 -14.70 -8.79
C VAL A 96 -4.32 -14.67 -8.71
N PRO A 97 -4.91 -13.68 -8.02
CA PRO A 97 -6.35 -13.48 -8.02
C PRO A 97 -6.88 -13.19 -9.43
N GLU A 98 -8.10 -13.63 -9.74
CA GLU A 98 -8.75 -13.34 -11.02
C GLU A 98 -9.07 -11.83 -11.19
N PHE A 99 -9.31 -11.15 -10.07
CA PHE A 99 -9.57 -9.71 -9.99
C PHE A 99 -9.19 -9.19 -8.61
N ASP A 100 -9.10 -7.86 -8.46
CA ASP A 100 -8.95 -7.23 -7.15
C ASP A 100 -10.35 -6.92 -6.56
N PRO A 101 -10.78 -7.57 -5.47
CA PRO A 101 -12.10 -7.35 -4.88
C PRO A 101 -12.30 -5.91 -4.37
N SER A 102 -11.24 -5.23 -3.93
CA SER A 102 -11.34 -3.82 -3.53
C SER A 102 -11.57 -2.91 -4.73
N MET A 103 -10.94 -3.18 -5.87
CA MET A 103 -11.17 -2.41 -7.10
C MET A 103 -12.60 -2.60 -7.63
N ILE A 104 -13.14 -3.82 -7.61
CA ILE A 104 -14.52 -4.09 -8.04
C ILE A 104 -15.55 -3.41 -7.12
N ALA A 105 -15.24 -3.24 -5.84
CA ALA A 105 -16.11 -2.50 -4.93
C ALA A 105 -16.08 -0.98 -5.18
N ILE A 106 -14.95 -0.44 -5.64
CA ILE A 106 -14.72 1.01 -5.81
C ILE A 106 -15.18 1.52 -7.18
N THR A 107 -14.84 0.82 -8.26
CA THR A 107 -15.01 1.36 -9.63
C THR A 107 -16.47 1.63 -10.00
N PRO A 108 -17.45 0.72 -9.80
CA PRO A 108 -18.84 0.96 -10.21
C PRO A 108 -19.50 2.21 -9.61
N PRO A 109 -19.47 2.47 -8.28
CA PRO A 109 -20.11 3.65 -7.72
C PRO A 109 -19.46 4.95 -8.22
N TYR A 110 -18.14 5.00 -8.40
CA TYR A 110 -17.46 6.17 -8.97
C TYR A 110 -17.85 6.41 -10.43
N THR A 111 -17.87 5.36 -11.25
CA THR A 111 -18.30 5.45 -12.65
C THR A 111 -19.73 5.97 -12.76
N ALA A 112 -20.65 5.45 -11.94
CA ALA A 112 -22.04 5.87 -11.94
C ALA A 112 -22.20 7.32 -11.48
N ALA A 113 -21.58 7.70 -10.37
CA ALA A 113 -21.66 9.05 -9.81
C ALA A 113 -21.11 10.10 -10.79
N PHE A 114 -19.94 9.86 -11.39
CA PHE A 114 -19.35 10.80 -12.34
C PHE A 114 -20.18 10.93 -13.62
N ASN A 115 -20.67 9.81 -14.19
CA ASN A 115 -21.53 9.87 -15.37
C ASN A 115 -22.83 10.63 -15.10
N HIS A 116 -23.43 10.45 -13.92
CA HIS A 116 -24.60 11.23 -13.53
C HIS A 116 -24.26 12.72 -13.46
N TYR A 117 -23.22 13.09 -12.71
CA TYR A 117 -22.82 14.49 -12.53
C TYR A 117 -22.54 15.19 -13.87
N VAL A 118 -21.73 14.58 -14.74
CA VAL A 118 -21.32 15.19 -16.02
C VAL A 118 -22.49 15.35 -16.99
N ARG A 119 -23.40 14.37 -17.05
CA ARG A 119 -24.49 14.38 -18.02
C ARG A 119 -25.73 15.13 -17.50
N ALA A 120 -26.13 14.88 -16.26
CA ALA A 120 -27.37 15.43 -15.70
C ALA A 120 -27.18 16.82 -15.09
N GLU A 121 -26.03 17.09 -14.46
CA GLU A 121 -25.81 18.38 -13.77
C GLU A 121 -25.02 19.36 -14.65
N LEU A 122 -23.94 18.91 -15.30
CA LEU A 122 -23.13 19.78 -16.16
C LEU A 122 -23.65 19.86 -17.61
N GLY A 123 -24.55 18.97 -18.02
CA GLY A 123 -25.14 18.97 -19.37
C GLY A 123 -24.15 18.60 -20.48
N ILE A 124 -23.07 17.89 -20.17
CA ILE A 124 -22.09 17.48 -21.18
C ILE A 124 -22.61 16.22 -21.90
N GLU A 125 -22.92 16.39 -23.19
CA GLU A 125 -23.35 15.31 -24.06
C GLU A 125 -22.20 14.86 -24.95
N THR A 126 -21.77 13.61 -24.77
CA THR A 126 -20.75 12.95 -25.60
C THR A 126 -21.03 11.46 -25.71
N ASP A 127 -20.63 10.89 -26.86
CA ASP A 127 -20.62 9.47 -27.17
C ASP A 127 -19.36 8.75 -26.64
N LEU A 128 -18.39 9.49 -26.10
CA LEU A 128 -17.21 8.92 -25.48
C LEU A 128 -17.57 8.13 -24.20
N THR A 129 -16.96 6.96 -24.05
CA THR A 129 -17.02 6.17 -22.83
C THR A 129 -16.10 6.77 -21.78
N TYR A 130 -16.64 7.04 -20.59
CA TYR A 130 -15.80 7.42 -19.45
C TYR A 130 -15.07 6.19 -18.89
N GLU A 131 -13.75 6.20 -19.00
CA GLU A 131 -12.89 5.17 -18.43
C GLU A 131 -12.32 5.63 -17.08
N THR A 132 -12.87 5.11 -15.97
CA THR A 132 -12.36 5.37 -14.61
C THR A 132 -10.89 4.97 -14.45
N LEU A 133 -10.47 3.93 -15.17
CA LEU A 133 -9.08 3.51 -15.31
C LEU A 133 -8.87 2.90 -16.69
N SER A 134 -8.03 3.53 -17.52
CA SER A 134 -7.72 3.02 -18.86
C SER A 134 -6.55 2.04 -18.82
N TYR A 135 -6.83 0.75 -18.98
CA TYR A 135 -5.78 -0.28 -19.09
C TYR A 135 -4.98 -0.15 -20.38
N ASP A 136 -5.57 0.42 -21.43
CA ASP A 136 -4.86 0.68 -22.69
C ASP A 136 -3.81 1.77 -22.54
N VAL A 137 -4.14 2.86 -21.84
CA VAL A 137 -3.15 3.88 -21.49
C VAL A 137 -2.10 3.29 -20.56
N ASN A 138 -2.50 2.56 -19.53
CA ASN A 138 -1.57 1.96 -18.57
C ASN A 138 -0.54 1.03 -19.23
N ARG A 139 -0.98 0.15 -20.14
CA ARG A 139 -0.09 -0.78 -20.87
C ARG A 139 0.91 -0.09 -21.81
N LYS A 140 0.54 1.08 -22.32
CA LYS A 140 1.36 1.87 -23.26
C LYS A 140 2.21 2.93 -22.54
N TRP A 141 2.09 3.03 -21.21
CA TRP A 141 2.80 4.05 -20.45
C TRP A 141 4.29 3.72 -20.38
N GLU A 142 5.12 4.62 -20.91
CA GLU A 142 6.57 4.53 -20.83
C GLU A 142 7.06 5.30 -19.59
N TRP A 143 7.37 4.56 -18.53
CA TRP A 143 8.06 5.11 -17.36
C TRP A 143 9.49 5.48 -17.74
N GLU A 144 9.93 6.73 -17.52
CA GLU A 144 11.30 7.26 -17.72
C GLU A 144 12.28 6.37 -18.54
N LYS A 145 11.95 6.09 -19.82
CA LYS A 145 12.73 5.20 -20.71
C LYS A 145 13.07 3.80 -20.14
N GLY A 146 12.14 3.19 -19.41
CA GLY A 146 12.28 1.87 -18.79
C GLY A 146 12.78 1.88 -17.34
N VAL A 147 12.96 3.05 -16.72
CA VAL A 147 13.33 3.17 -15.30
C VAL A 147 12.08 3.42 -14.47
N MET A 148 11.96 2.73 -13.33
CA MET A 148 10.92 3.04 -12.35
C MET A 148 11.13 4.46 -11.82
N PRO A 149 10.13 5.35 -11.92
CA PRO A 149 10.30 6.72 -11.48
C PRO A 149 10.53 6.75 -9.96
N ALA A 150 11.45 7.61 -9.53
CA ALA A 150 11.71 7.88 -8.12
C ALA A 150 11.57 9.38 -7.87
N THR A 151 10.65 9.76 -6.99
CA THR A 151 10.35 11.17 -6.69
C THR A 151 11.05 11.70 -5.43
N GLY A 152 11.74 10.83 -4.69
CA GLY A 152 12.39 11.19 -3.42
C GLY A 152 13.46 12.28 -3.58
N GLU A 153 14.27 12.23 -4.64
CA GLU A 153 15.27 13.27 -4.89
C GLU A 153 14.63 14.62 -5.22
N THR A 154 13.62 14.63 -6.09
CA THR A 154 12.87 15.84 -6.44
C THR A 154 12.21 16.47 -5.20
N LEU A 155 11.65 15.65 -4.31
CA LEU A 155 11.05 16.13 -3.06
C LEU A 155 12.12 16.68 -2.09
N ARG A 156 13.25 15.98 -1.93
CA ARG A 156 14.40 16.44 -1.15
C ARG A 156 14.91 17.79 -1.67
N GLU A 157 15.03 17.96 -2.98
CA GLU A 157 15.42 19.22 -3.59
C GLU A 157 14.41 20.34 -3.31
N ALA A 158 13.11 20.05 -3.38
CA ALA A 158 12.07 21.03 -3.07
C ALA A 158 12.16 21.51 -1.61
N LEU A 159 12.35 20.57 -0.67
CA LEU A 159 12.57 20.87 0.75
C LEU A 159 13.84 21.71 0.97
N ALA A 160 14.93 21.39 0.26
CA ALA A 160 16.19 22.14 0.37
C ALA A 160 16.13 23.54 -0.26
N LYS A 161 15.41 23.70 -1.38
CA LYS A 161 15.26 24.99 -2.08
C LYS A 161 14.31 25.94 -1.34
N ASN A 162 13.30 25.40 -0.65
CA ASN A 162 12.36 26.19 0.13
C ASN A 162 12.15 25.56 1.51
N PRO A 163 12.86 26.05 2.54
CA PRO A 163 12.73 25.60 3.93
C PRO A 163 11.30 25.66 4.50
N ASN A 164 10.41 26.47 3.91
CA ASN A 164 9.02 26.58 4.34
C ASN A 164 8.09 25.50 3.74
N THR A 165 8.61 24.64 2.86
CA THR A 165 7.81 23.56 2.27
C THR A 165 7.41 22.56 3.36
N GLN A 166 6.12 22.42 3.61
CA GLN A 166 5.53 21.43 4.53
C GLN A 166 4.90 20.29 3.73
N VAL A 167 5.02 19.05 4.22
CA VAL A 167 4.56 17.84 3.55
C VAL A 167 3.71 17.00 4.52
N LEU A 168 2.48 16.67 4.12
CA LEU A 168 1.63 15.71 4.80
C LEU A 168 1.50 14.44 3.95
N VAL A 169 1.76 13.28 4.54
CA VAL A 169 1.60 11.97 3.90
C VAL A 169 0.52 11.19 4.65
N GLY A 170 -0.59 10.89 3.99
CA GLY A 170 -1.67 10.05 4.53
C GLY A 170 -1.61 8.64 3.99
N GLN A 171 -1.67 7.62 4.86
CA GLN A 171 -1.43 6.23 4.48
C GLN A 171 -2.46 5.28 5.09
N GLY A 172 -2.89 4.28 4.33
CA GLY A 172 -3.73 3.20 4.83
C GLY A 172 -2.90 2.01 5.33
N TYR A 173 -3.18 1.48 6.51
CA TYR A 173 -2.52 0.27 7.02
C TYR A 173 -2.75 -0.97 6.16
N TYR A 174 -3.88 -1.04 5.47
CA TYR A 174 -4.30 -2.20 4.67
C TYR A 174 -4.02 -2.05 3.17
N ASP A 175 -3.29 -0.99 2.79
CA ASP A 175 -2.83 -0.74 1.42
C ASP A 175 -1.63 -1.62 1.09
N LEU A 176 -1.84 -2.57 0.18
CA LEU A 176 -0.78 -3.44 -0.34
C LEU A 176 -0.23 -2.94 -1.68
N ALA A 177 -0.84 -1.92 -2.27
CA ALA A 177 -0.41 -1.32 -3.51
C ALA A 177 0.75 -0.34 -3.33
N THR A 178 0.66 0.49 -2.28
CA THR A 178 1.71 1.40 -1.84
C THR A 178 1.90 1.27 -0.33
N PRO A 179 2.51 0.17 0.16
CA PRO A 179 2.61 -0.09 1.59
C PRO A 179 3.28 1.06 2.35
N PHE A 180 2.70 1.44 3.50
CA PHE A 180 3.16 2.61 4.27
C PHE A 180 4.66 2.57 4.59
N PHE A 181 5.19 1.39 4.89
CA PHE A 181 6.59 1.21 5.24
C PHE A 181 7.56 1.50 4.08
N ALA A 182 7.11 1.35 2.83
CA ALA A 182 7.90 1.75 1.67
C ALA A 182 8.04 3.27 1.56
N ALA A 183 7.01 4.03 1.95
CA ALA A 183 7.09 5.49 2.02
C ALA A 183 8.00 5.92 3.17
N GLU A 184 7.85 5.35 4.36
CA GLU A 184 8.77 5.58 5.50
C GLU A 184 10.23 5.33 5.10
N TYR A 185 10.48 4.23 4.38
CA TYR A 185 11.79 3.93 3.83
C TYR A 185 12.27 5.03 2.87
N MET A 186 11.47 5.44 1.89
CA MET A 186 11.85 6.52 0.96
C MET A 186 12.23 7.81 1.71
N PHE A 187 11.41 8.26 2.67
CA PHE A 187 11.68 9.50 3.41
C PHE A 187 12.93 9.40 4.29
N SER A 188 13.20 8.23 4.89
CA SER A 188 14.42 8.01 5.67
C SER A 188 15.68 7.85 4.83
N HIS A 189 15.56 7.56 3.53
CA HIS A 189 16.69 7.31 2.62
C HIS A 189 16.90 8.40 1.57
N MET A 190 16.01 9.40 1.48
CA MET A 190 16.19 10.55 0.58
C MET A 190 17.10 11.63 1.16
N ASN A 191 17.78 11.40 2.29
CA ASN A 191 18.79 12.31 2.87
C ASN A 191 18.32 13.76 3.05
N VAL A 192 17.13 13.94 3.62
CA VAL A 192 16.65 15.28 4.04
C VAL A 192 17.56 15.81 5.15
N ASP A 193 17.96 17.07 5.00
CA ASP A 193 18.70 17.81 6.03
C ASP A 193 17.92 17.80 7.36
N ALA A 194 18.63 17.67 8.48
CA ALA A 194 18.02 17.57 9.80
C ALA A 194 17.07 18.74 10.09
N ASP A 195 17.41 19.94 9.62
CA ASP A 195 16.62 21.16 9.84
C ASP A 195 15.25 21.11 9.13
N HIS A 196 15.12 20.28 8.08
CA HIS A 196 13.88 20.15 7.29
C HIS A 196 13.10 18.86 7.57
N ARG A 197 13.63 17.93 8.37
CA ARG A 197 12.92 16.66 8.68
C ARG A 197 11.58 16.89 9.38
N SER A 198 11.49 17.92 10.22
CA SER A 198 10.27 18.27 10.94
C SER A 198 9.14 18.83 10.05
N ASN A 199 9.45 19.15 8.79
CA ASN A 199 8.47 19.61 7.80
C ASN A 199 7.63 18.47 7.21
N VAL A 200 8.00 17.21 7.48
CA VAL A 200 7.28 16.03 6.99
C VAL A 200 6.47 15.43 8.12
N GLU A 201 5.15 15.33 7.92
CA GLU A 201 4.22 14.65 8.83
C GLU A 201 3.63 13.43 8.13
N MET A 202 3.65 12.28 8.80
CA MET A 202 3.04 11.03 8.33
C MET A 202 1.85 10.66 9.22
N THR A 203 0.73 10.32 8.59
CA THR A 203 -0.53 9.96 9.25
C THR A 203 -1.02 8.62 8.71
N TYR A 204 -1.66 7.83 9.58
CA TYR A 204 -2.00 6.44 9.30
C TYR A 204 -3.46 6.16 9.66
N TYR A 205 -4.14 5.44 8.78
CA TYR A 205 -5.57 5.17 8.87
C TYR A 205 -5.84 3.67 8.78
N GLU A 206 -6.81 3.16 9.54
CA GLU A 206 -7.21 1.73 9.53
C GLU A 206 -8.05 1.37 8.28
N ALA A 207 -7.56 1.76 7.11
CA ALA A 207 -8.16 1.52 5.80
C ALA A 207 -7.11 1.19 4.73
N GLY A 208 -7.55 0.94 3.49
CA GLY A 208 -6.67 0.66 2.35
C GLY A 208 -6.16 1.92 1.63
N HIS A 209 -5.85 1.76 0.34
CA HIS A 209 -5.23 2.73 -0.54
C HIS A 209 -6.02 4.05 -0.64
N MET A 210 -7.33 3.94 -0.81
CA MET A 210 -8.25 5.08 -0.74
C MET A 210 -8.86 5.14 0.66
N PHE A 211 -8.02 5.41 1.67
CA PHE A 211 -8.43 5.35 3.08
C PHE A 211 -9.63 6.24 3.40
N TYR A 212 -9.83 7.33 2.67
CA TYR A 212 -10.97 8.24 2.81
C TYR A 212 -12.33 7.64 2.37
N LEU A 213 -12.37 6.42 1.84
CA LEU A 213 -13.62 5.69 1.62
C LEU A 213 -14.21 5.14 2.92
N ASP A 214 -13.36 4.95 3.93
CA ASP A 214 -13.76 4.61 5.29
C ASP A 214 -14.13 5.91 6.03
N VAL A 215 -15.37 6.02 6.50
CA VAL A 215 -15.92 7.29 7.02
C VAL A 215 -15.20 7.80 8.27
N ASP A 216 -14.76 6.88 9.14
CA ASP A 216 -14.01 7.23 10.34
C ASP A 216 -12.60 7.70 9.97
N SER A 217 -11.97 7.01 9.01
CA SER A 217 -10.67 7.41 8.46
C SER A 217 -10.74 8.76 7.72
N LEU A 218 -11.83 9.04 7.00
CA LEU A 218 -12.07 10.34 6.36
C LEU A 218 -12.22 11.46 7.40
N ALA A 219 -12.97 11.22 8.48
CA ALA A 219 -13.12 12.18 9.56
C ALA A 219 -11.78 12.46 10.26
N ALA A 220 -10.99 11.41 10.53
CA ALA A 220 -9.64 11.55 11.08
C ALA A 220 -8.73 12.33 10.13
N PHE A 221 -8.72 12.00 8.84
CA PHE A 221 -7.93 12.71 7.83
C PHE A 221 -8.29 14.18 7.75
N LYS A 222 -9.59 14.53 7.84
CA LYS A 222 -10.02 15.93 7.88
C LYS A 222 -9.44 16.68 9.08
N VAL A 223 -9.42 16.06 10.25
CA VAL A 223 -8.82 16.66 11.47
C VAL A 223 -7.31 16.86 11.29
N ASP A 224 -6.62 15.86 10.73
CA ASP A 224 -5.18 15.94 10.48
C ASP A 224 -4.82 17.01 9.45
N VAL A 225 -5.59 17.12 8.36
CA VAL A 225 -5.45 18.18 7.36
C VAL A 225 -5.70 19.56 7.97
N ASP A 226 -6.74 19.73 8.78
CA ASP A 226 -7.01 21.00 9.46
C ASP A 226 -5.87 21.40 10.40
N ARG A 227 -5.32 20.44 11.15
CA ARG A 227 -4.15 20.65 12.01
C ARG A 227 -2.93 21.02 11.19
N PHE A 228 -2.67 20.30 10.10
CA PHE A 228 -1.56 20.54 9.20
C PHE A 228 -1.59 21.96 8.63
N PHE A 229 -2.75 22.41 8.12
CA PHE A 229 -2.90 23.78 7.61
C PHE A 229 -2.68 24.83 8.70
N LYS A 230 -3.24 24.65 9.90
CA LYS A 230 -3.07 25.61 11.01
C LYS A 230 -1.61 25.73 11.48
N LYS A 231 -0.83 24.66 11.36
CA LYS A 231 0.60 24.64 11.74
C LYS A 231 1.49 25.20 10.63
N SER A 232 1.06 25.11 9.38
CA SER A 232 1.86 25.44 8.18
C SER A 232 1.65 26.85 7.65
N ILE A 233 0.70 27.61 8.22
CA ILE A 233 0.36 29.00 7.87
C ILE A 233 0.84 29.95 8.97
#